data_AF-A0A815XZM7-F1
#
_entry.id   AF-A0A815XZM7-F1
#
_cell.length_a   1.000
_cell.length_b   1.000
_cell.length_c   1.000
_cell.angle_alpha   90.00
_cell.angle_beta   90.00
_cell.angle_gamma   90.00
#
_symmetry.space_group_name_H-M   'P 1'
#
loop_
_entity.id
_entity.type
_entity.pdbx_description
1 polymer ?
#
loop_
_entity_poly.entity_id
_entity_poly.type
_entity_poly.pdbx_seq_one_letter_code
_entity_poly.pdbx_strand_id
1 'polypeptide(L)'
;MDTSLSKRICSHRFIDQYSGKCLHCGYLKLSSIEPSITMNYSLQNDINDDDSSLELEHYERLVLMLDEWKKTMINRIETIYKSKFQRLRDEFERQQAARRRYHMEQNKIENDNENEKIDLTNI
;
A
#
# COMPACT_ATOMS: atom_id res chain seq x y z
N MET A 1 -15.15 -44.05 30.84
CA MET A 1 -14.62 -43.20 29.75
C MET A 1 -14.22 -41.89 30.40
N ASP A 2 -13.03 -41.88 30.98
CA ASP A 2 -12.39 -40.68 31.51
C ASP A 2 -11.95 -39.79 30.35
N THR A 3 -12.53 -38.61 30.23
CA THR A 3 -11.91 -37.50 29.49
C THR A 3 -11.77 -36.32 30.44
N SER A 4 -10.68 -36.40 31.21
CA SER A 4 -10.13 -35.26 31.94
C SER A 4 -9.93 -34.10 30.96
N LEU A 5 -10.81 -33.09 31.05
CA LEU A 5 -10.58 -31.77 30.48
C LEU A 5 -9.39 -31.15 31.23
N SER A 6 -8.20 -31.56 30.81
CA SER A 6 -6.93 -31.00 31.24
C SER A 6 -6.98 -29.52 30.88
N LYS A 7 -7.03 -28.66 31.91
CA LYS A 7 -6.97 -27.20 31.79
C LYS A 7 -5.65 -26.82 31.10
N ARG A 8 -5.66 -26.71 29.78
CA ARG A 8 -4.49 -26.32 28.99
C ARG A 8 -4.37 -24.80 29.01
N ILE A 9 -3.31 -24.31 29.63
CA ILE A 9 -2.94 -22.90 29.66
C ILE A 9 -2.40 -22.54 28.27
N CYS A 10 -2.98 -21.53 27.62
CA CYS A 10 -2.46 -21.00 26.35
C CYS A 10 -1.29 -20.04 26.67
N SER A 11 -0.11 -20.29 26.09
CA SER A 11 1.13 -19.52 26.33
C SER A 11 1.22 -18.23 25.50
N HIS A 12 0.27 -18.00 24.61
CA HIS A 12 0.20 -16.80 23.78
C HIS A 12 -0.13 -15.57 24.61
N ARG A 13 0.59 -14.47 24.34
CA ARG A 13 0.55 -13.24 25.13
C ARG A 13 -0.60 -12.29 24.75
N PHE A 14 -1.26 -12.54 23.63
CA PHE A 14 -2.31 -11.67 23.08
C PHE A 14 -3.70 -12.18 23.49
N ILE A 15 -4.26 -11.53 24.50
CA ILE A 15 -5.54 -11.87 25.10
C ILE A 15 -6.48 -10.71 24.86
N ASP A 16 -7.70 -11.05 24.45
CA ASP A 16 -8.80 -10.10 24.41
C ASP A 16 -9.17 -9.69 25.83
N GLN A 17 -9.13 -8.38 26.07
CA GLN A 17 -9.38 -7.78 27.38
C GLN A 17 -10.84 -7.93 27.81
N TYR A 18 -11.76 -8.09 26.86
CA TYR A 18 -13.19 -8.21 27.14
C TYR A 18 -13.64 -9.66 27.36
N SER A 19 -13.19 -10.59 26.51
CA SER A 19 -13.59 -12.01 26.63
C SER A 19 -12.64 -12.87 27.48
N GLY A 20 -11.43 -12.37 27.80
CA GLY A 20 -10.41 -13.14 28.51
C GLY A 20 -9.84 -14.32 27.71
N LYS A 21 -10.16 -14.41 26.42
CA LYS A 21 -9.72 -15.45 25.50
C LYS A 21 -8.48 -15.01 24.74
N CYS A 22 -7.58 -15.95 24.48
CA CYS A 22 -6.46 -15.70 23.58
C CYS A 22 -6.97 -15.51 22.15
N LEU A 23 -6.60 -14.41 21.52
CA LEU A 23 -7.00 -14.06 20.15
C LEU A 23 -6.44 -15.02 19.09
N HIS A 24 -5.38 -15.75 19.41
CA HIS A 24 -4.76 -16.71 18.50
C HIS A 24 -5.39 -18.11 18.60
N CYS A 25 -5.75 -18.56 19.80
CA CYS A 25 -6.08 -19.97 20.07
C CYS A 25 -7.51 -20.16 20.62
N GLY A 26 -8.20 -19.08 21.01
CA GLY A 26 -9.55 -19.11 21.60
C GLY A 26 -9.62 -19.60 23.06
N TYR A 27 -8.52 -20.05 23.66
CA TYR A 27 -8.49 -20.55 25.06
C TYR A 27 -8.55 -19.41 26.08
N LEU A 28 -9.32 -19.64 27.15
CA LEU A 28 -9.46 -18.75 28.32
C LEU A 28 -8.19 -18.79 29.20
N LYS A 29 -7.65 -17.62 29.56
CA LYS A 29 -6.60 -17.55 30.58
C LYS A 29 -7.22 -17.55 31.98
N LEU A 30 -7.32 -18.73 32.59
CA LEU A 30 -7.69 -18.90 34.01
C LEU A 30 -6.48 -18.65 34.90
N SER A 31 -6.06 -17.39 35.02
CA SER A 31 -5.12 -17.01 36.08
C SER A 31 -5.39 -15.58 36.51
N SER A 32 -6.46 -15.36 37.30
CA SER A 32 -6.65 -14.23 38.24
C SER A 32 -8.01 -14.21 38.98
N ILE A 33 -8.91 -15.19 38.81
CA ILE A 33 -10.19 -15.16 39.55
C ILE A 33 -9.99 -15.75 40.95
N GLU A 34 -9.80 -14.88 41.95
CA GLU A 34 -10.17 -15.19 43.32
C GLU A 34 -11.70 -15.37 43.39
N PRO A 35 -12.22 -16.40 44.07
CA PRO A 35 -13.64 -16.71 44.04
C PRO A 35 -14.38 -15.89 45.10
N SER A 36 -14.73 -14.65 44.79
CA SER A 36 -15.78 -13.95 45.54
C SER A 36 -16.36 -12.81 44.72
N ILE A 37 -17.37 -13.13 43.91
CA ILE A 37 -18.57 -12.31 43.67
C ILE A 37 -19.49 -13.21 42.84
N THR A 38 -20.54 -13.70 43.48
CA THR A 38 -21.71 -14.27 42.82
C THR A 38 -22.31 -13.17 41.94
N MET A 39 -22.05 -13.20 40.64
CA MET A 39 -22.80 -12.37 39.69
C MET A 39 -24.19 -12.95 39.53
N ASN A 40 -25.12 -12.48 40.35
CA ASN A 40 -26.54 -12.56 40.05
C ASN A 40 -26.80 -11.65 38.85
N TYR A 41 -26.92 -12.24 37.65
CA TYR A 41 -27.47 -11.54 36.49
C TYR A 41 -28.98 -11.36 36.72
N SER A 42 -29.36 -10.23 37.31
CA SER A 42 -30.66 -9.64 37.04
C SER A 42 -30.60 -9.03 35.65
N LEU A 43 -31.23 -9.72 34.71
CA LEU A 43 -31.52 -9.29 33.35
C LEU A 43 -32.33 -7.97 33.40
N GLN A 44 -31.65 -6.82 33.39
CA GLN A 44 -32.24 -5.53 33.05
C GLN A 44 -31.90 -5.22 31.59
N ASN A 45 -32.88 -5.48 30.72
CA ASN A 45 -32.88 -5.17 29.29
C ASN A 45 -33.13 -3.66 29.07
N ASP A 46 -32.17 -2.78 29.33
CA ASP A 46 -32.38 -1.33 29.09
C ASP A 46 -31.09 -0.51 28.83
N ILE A 47 -30.11 -1.08 28.11
CA ILE A 47 -28.94 -0.33 27.60
C ILE A 47 -28.59 -0.90 26.22
N ASN A 48 -29.13 -0.39 25.10
CA ASN A 48 -28.66 -0.86 23.78
C ASN A 48 -28.81 0.10 22.58
N ASP A 49 -29.38 1.31 22.74
CA ASP A 49 -29.60 2.18 21.57
C ASP A 49 -28.49 3.22 21.32
N ASP A 50 -27.68 3.58 22.30
CA ASP A 50 -26.66 4.66 22.16
C ASP A 50 -25.28 4.13 21.71
N ASP A 51 -24.85 2.97 22.24
CA ASP A 51 -23.53 2.39 21.96
C ASP A 51 -23.44 1.79 20.55
N SER A 52 -24.53 1.18 20.07
CA SER A 52 -24.63 0.64 18.70
C SER A 52 -24.59 1.74 17.63
N SER A 53 -25.11 2.93 17.94
CA SER A 53 -25.08 4.09 17.03
C SER A 53 -23.67 4.68 16.93
N LEU A 54 -22.95 4.76 18.04
CA LEU A 54 -21.57 5.24 18.10
C LEU A 54 -20.61 4.32 17.31
N GLU A 55 -20.80 3.00 17.39
CA GLU A 55 -19.99 2.04 16.63
C GLU A 55 -20.21 2.18 15.12
N LEU A 56 -21.46 2.38 14.69
CA LEU A 56 -21.80 2.59 13.27
C LEU A 56 -21.12 3.85 12.71
N GLU A 57 -21.20 4.98 13.41
CA GLU A 57 -20.54 6.23 13.03
C GLU A 57 -19.02 6.07 12.93
N HIS A 58 -18.42 5.26 13.81
CA HIS A 58 -17.00 4.96 13.76
C HIS A 58 -16.60 4.20 12.48
N TYR A 59 -17.38 3.19 12.10
CA TYR A 59 -17.13 2.45 10.85
C TYR A 59 -17.33 3.33 9.62
N GLU A 60 -18.36 4.19 9.60
CA GLU A 60 -18.57 5.14 8.50
C GLU A 60 -17.37 6.08 8.34
N ARG A 61 -16.82 6.57 9.46
CA ARG A 61 -15.60 7.39 9.45
C ARG A 61 -14.39 6.63 8.93
N LEU A 62 -14.23 5.37 9.31
CA LEU A 62 -13.14 4.52 8.79
C LEU A 62 -13.27 4.30 7.28
N VAL A 63 -14.49 4.08 6.77
CA VAL A 63 -14.74 3.93 5.33
C VAL A 63 -14.34 5.21 4.57
N LEU A 64 -14.68 6.38 5.09
CA LEU A 64 -14.30 7.66 4.48
C LEU A 64 -12.78 7.85 4.45
N MET A 65 -12.09 7.52 5.55
CA MET A 65 -10.63 7.58 5.62
C MET A 65 -9.97 6.61 4.61
N LEU A 66 -10.52 5.41 4.46
CA LEU A 66 -10.03 4.43 3.48
C LEU A 66 -10.25 4.90 2.04
N ASP A 67 -11.39 5.54 1.74
CA ASP A 67 -11.67 6.08 0.41
C ASP A 67 -10.74 7.26 0.07
N GLU A 68 -10.47 8.15 1.03
CA GLU A 68 -9.52 9.25 0.86
C GLU A 68 -8.08 8.74 0.66
N TRP A 69 -7.67 7.73 1.44
CA TRP A 69 -6.38 7.09 1.26
C TRP A 69 -6.26 6.41 -0.11
N LYS A 70 -7.31 5.72 -0.57
CA LYS A 70 -7.39 5.11 -1.90
C LYS A 70 -7.23 6.16 -3.00
N LYS A 71 -7.98 7.26 -2.94
CA LYS A 71 -7.87 8.39 -3.89
C LYS A 71 -6.46 8.96 -3.92
N THR A 72 -5.85 9.14 -2.76
CA THR A 72 -4.46 9.62 -2.63
C THR A 72 -3.48 8.66 -3.31
N MET A 73 -3.63 7.36 -3.10
CA MET A 73 -2.75 6.36 -3.71
C MET A 73 -2.91 6.32 -5.24
N ILE A 74 -4.14 6.41 -5.75
CA ILE A 74 -4.40 6.50 -7.20
C ILE A 74 -3.69 7.73 -7.79
N ASN A 75 -3.87 8.92 -7.19
CA ASN A 75 -3.22 10.15 -7.66
C ASN A 75 -1.68 10.05 -7.66
N ARG A 76 -1.09 9.42 -6.64
CA ARG A 76 0.36 9.18 -6.59
C ARG A 76 0.82 8.28 -7.73
N ILE A 77 0.08 7.20 -8.00
CA ILE A 77 0.38 6.28 -9.10
C ILE A 77 0.31 7.02 -10.44
N GLU A 78 -0.77 7.76 -10.70
CA GLU A 78 -0.92 8.53 -11.94
C GLU A 78 0.19 9.55 -12.15
N THR A 79 0.60 10.24 -11.08
CA THR A 79 1.69 11.22 -11.13
C THR A 79 3.02 10.55 -11.50
N ILE A 80 3.31 9.39 -10.92
CA ILE A 80 4.51 8.60 -11.25
C ILE A 80 4.47 8.14 -12.71
N TYR A 81 3.32 7.62 -13.17
CA TYR A 81 3.15 7.20 -14.56
C TYR A 81 3.34 8.36 -15.54
N LYS A 82 2.70 9.51 -15.29
CA LYS A 82 2.86 10.72 -16.12
C LYS A 82 4.32 11.17 -16.16
N SER A 83 4.99 11.24 -15.02
CA SER A 83 6.41 11.62 -14.94
C SER A 83 7.33 10.65 -15.69
N LYS A 84 7.10 9.34 -15.55
CA LYS A 84 7.90 8.32 -16.24
C LYS A 84 7.68 8.40 -17.76
N PHE A 85 6.43 8.56 -18.18
CA PHE A 85 6.09 8.68 -19.59
C PHE A 85 6.69 9.93 -20.22
N GLN A 86 6.64 11.06 -19.52
CA GLN A 86 7.27 12.30 -19.97
C GLN A 86 8.78 12.12 -20.15
N ARG A 87 9.47 11.54 -19.16
CA ARG A 87 10.91 11.27 -19.27
C ARG A 87 11.28 10.37 -20.45
N LEU A 88 10.47 9.36 -20.73
CA LEU A 88 10.67 8.49 -21.90
C LEU A 88 10.47 9.25 -23.22
N ARG A 89 9.46 10.13 -23.29
CA ARG A 89 9.23 10.99 -24.45
C ARG A 89 10.42 11.93 -24.67
N ASP A 90 10.86 12.62 -23.63
CA ASP A 90 11.98 13.58 -23.70
C ASP A 90 13.29 12.89 -24.10
N GLU A 91 13.51 11.66 -23.62
CA GLU A 91 14.66 10.83 -24.03
C GLU A 91 14.58 10.45 -25.51
N PHE A 92 13.41 10.01 -25.97
CA PHE A 92 13.20 9.68 -27.38
C PHE A 92 13.44 10.88 -28.30
N GLU A 93 12.93 12.05 -27.94
CA GLU A 93 13.14 13.29 -28.70
C GLU A 93 14.61 13.70 -28.73
N ARG A 94 15.33 13.58 -27.61
CA ARG A 94 16.78 13.81 -27.54
C ARG A 94 17.55 12.86 -28.45
N GLN A 95 17.21 11.58 -28.45
CA GLN A 95 17.84 10.61 -29.35
C GLN A 95 17.56 10.91 -30.82
N GLN A 96 16.33 11.29 -31.16
CA GLN A 96 15.98 11.65 -32.53
C GLN A 96 16.72 12.92 -32.98
N ALA A 97 16.85 13.92 -32.09
CA ALA A 97 17.63 15.12 -32.35
C ALA A 97 19.12 14.82 -32.54
N ALA A 98 19.70 13.95 -31.72
CA ALA A 98 21.08 13.51 -31.86
C ALA A 98 21.33 12.82 -33.21
N ARG A 99 20.42 11.93 -33.64
CA ARG A 99 20.49 11.29 -34.97
C ARG A 99 20.46 12.32 -36.11
N ARG A 100 19.58 13.31 -36.05
CA ARG A 100 19.52 14.39 -37.06
C ARG A 100 20.83 15.17 -37.15
N ARG A 101 21.44 15.50 -36.01
CA ARG A 101 22.74 16.18 -35.97
C ARG A 101 23.86 15.33 -36.55
N TYR A 102 23.90 14.03 -36.19
CA TYR A 102 24.90 13.11 -36.73
C TYR A 102 24.81 12.99 -38.27
N HIS A 103 23.61 12.83 -38.82
CA HIS A 103 23.44 12.80 -40.27
C HIS A 103 23.85 14.12 -40.95
N MET A 104 23.54 15.26 -40.35
CA MET A 104 23.96 16.56 -40.89
C MET A 104 25.49 16.71 -40.89
N GLU A 105 26.17 16.25 -39.85
CA GLU A 105 27.63 16.27 -39.76
C GLU A 105 28.28 15.32 -40.77
N GLN A 106 27.75 14.10 -40.94
CA GLN A 106 28.22 13.15 -41.95
C GLN A 106 28.10 13.71 -43.36
N ASN A 107 26.93 14.27 -43.71
CA ASN A 107 26.72 14.89 -45.03
C ASN A 107 27.67 16.07 -45.27
N LYS A 108 28.01 16.83 -44.22
CA LYS A 108 28.97 17.93 -44.31
C LYS A 108 30.37 17.40 -44.63
N ILE A 109 30.82 16.38 -43.91
CA ILE A 109 32.13 15.74 -44.14
C ILE A 109 32.20 15.12 -45.54
N GLU A 110 31.14 14.46 -46.01
CA GLU A 110 31.06 13.92 -47.37
C GLU A 110 31.18 15.03 -48.43
N ASN A 111 30.44 16.13 -48.28
CA ASN A 111 30.54 17.27 -49.19
C ASN A 111 31.93 17.93 -49.18
N ASP A 112 32.55 18.08 -48.01
CA ASP A 112 33.88 18.66 -47.88
C ASP A 112 34.93 17.80 -48.60
N ASN A 113 34.84 16.47 -48.46
CA ASN A 113 35.72 15.52 -49.15
C ASN A 113 35.51 15.46 -50.68
N GLU A 114 34.27 15.62 -51.16
CA GLU A 114 34.00 15.68 -52.60
C GLU A 114 34.55 16.96 -53.24
N ASN A 115 34.43 18.10 -52.56
CA ASN A 115 34.99 19.36 -53.04
C ASN A 115 36.53 19.34 -53.11
N GLU A 116 37.21 18.75 -52.11
CA GLU A 116 38.68 18.59 -52.15
C GLU A 116 39.15 17.72 -53.33
N LYS A 117 38.38 16.69 -53.72
CA LYS A 117 38.71 15.85 -54.88
C LYS A 117 38.61 16.62 -56.20
N ILE A 118 37.61 17.49 -56.35
CA ILE A 118 37.43 18.30 -57.56
C ILE A 118 38.60 19.28 -57.72
N ASP A 119 39.09 19.86 -56.63
CA ASP A 119 40.21 20.80 -56.65
C ASP A 119 41.54 20.12 -57.06
N LEU A 120 41.77 18.87 -56.62
CA LEU A 120 42.93 18.07 -57.02
C LEU A 120 42.91 17.61 -58.49
N THR A 121 41.74 17.60 -59.14
CA THR A 121 41.60 17.12 -60.52
C THR A 121 41.72 18.25 -61.55
N ASN A 122 41.68 19.51 -61.10
CA ASN A 122 41.77 20.72 -61.94
C ASN A 122 43.18 21.35 -61.97
N ILE A 123 44.20 20.68 -61.42
CA ILE A 123 45.63 21.04 -61.48
C ILE A 123 46.35 20.07 -62.41
#